data_AF-A0A6G0Z907-F1
#
_entry.id   AF-A0A6G0Z907-F1
#
_cell.length_a   1.000
_cell.length_b   1.000
_cell.length_c   1.000
_cell.angle_alpha   90.00
_cell.angle_beta   90.00
_cell.angle_gamma   90.00
#
_symmetry.space_group_name_H-M   'P 1'
#
loop_
_entity.id
_entity.type
_entity.pdbx_description
1 polymer ?
#
loop_
_entity_poly.entity_id
_entity_poly.type
_entity_poly.pdbx_seq_one_letter_code
_entity_poly.pdbx_strand_id
1 'polypeptide(L)'
;MYDVIDANLEQELCTLRAHEIAKKITVLEGLHLAYEAWNMVSKITIRNCFRHGGFILCPKEVEAAVERPTDLSTELYNECINIDEEVQTTELVTEEDICGEIQSKRFKENMVGDSDEEEPDEKPPSTKEMLEALQILRRGIQQRGDFDVFEKHKSYEDMIMKLAEEAKIQSTLDLDFYI
;
A
#
# COMPACT_ATOMS: atom_id res chain seq x y z
N MET A 1 -20.22 -3.52 -15.76
CA MET A 1 -19.11 -4.52 -15.83
C MET A 1 -18.21 -4.51 -14.59
N TYR A 2 -18.45 -3.60 -13.63
CA TYR A 2 -18.06 -3.79 -12.23
C TYR A 2 -18.93 -4.86 -11.54
N ASP A 3 -20.15 -5.06 -12.04
CA ASP A 3 -21.22 -5.80 -11.34
C ASP A 3 -21.11 -7.32 -11.39
N VAL A 4 -20.23 -7.90 -12.21
CA VAL A 4 -20.25 -9.36 -12.50
C VAL A 4 -19.13 -10.11 -11.77
N ILE A 5 -18.01 -9.43 -11.49
CA ILE A 5 -16.87 -10.04 -10.80
C ILE A 5 -16.99 -9.80 -9.28
N ASP A 6 -17.47 -8.61 -8.89
CA ASP A 6 -17.92 -8.36 -7.52
C ASP A 6 -19.03 -9.34 -7.16
N ALA A 7 -20.01 -9.57 -8.05
CA ALA A 7 -21.08 -10.52 -7.78
C ALA A 7 -20.58 -11.93 -7.43
N ASN A 8 -19.50 -12.46 -7.98
CA ASN A 8 -19.07 -13.83 -7.62
C ASN A 8 -18.25 -13.89 -6.31
N LEU A 9 -17.42 -12.89 -6.02
CA LEU A 9 -16.65 -12.82 -4.76
C LEU A 9 -17.52 -12.28 -3.61
N GLU A 10 -18.37 -11.29 -3.86
CA GLU A 10 -19.45 -10.87 -2.99
C GLU A 10 -20.47 -11.99 -2.82
N GLN A 11 -20.84 -12.82 -3.81
CA GLN A 11 -21.83 -13.88 -3.55
C GLN A 11 -21.29 -15.01 -2.66
N GLU A 12 -19.98 -15.27 -2.66
CA GLU A 12 -19.34 -16.15 -1.66
C GLU A 12 -19.10 -15.47 -0.30
N LEU A 13 -18.83 -14.15 -0.25
CA LEU A 13 -18.62 -13.38 1.00
C LEU A 13 -19.90 -12.84 1.65
N CYS A 14 -20.96 -12.58 0.88
CA CYS A 14 -22.24 -11.99 1.29
C CYS A 14 -23.15 -13.01 1.99
N THR A 15 -22.85 -14.31 1.85
CA THR A 15 -23.47 -15.36 2.67
C THR A 15 -22.80 -15.54 4.03
N LEU A 16 -21.58 -15.03 4.20
CA LEU A 16 -20.84 -15.08 5.46
C LEU A 16 -21.14 -13.82 6.27
N ARG A 17 -21.58 -14.00 7.51
CA ARG A 17 -21.73 -12.87 8.44
C ARG A 17 -20.35 -12.30 8.72
N ALA A 18 -20.27 -11.00 9.02
CA ALA A 18 -19.01 -10.30 9.32
C ALA A 18 -18.11 -11.05 10.33
N HIS A 19 -18.72 -11.72 11.32
CA HIS A 19 -17.99 -12.54 12.32
C HIS A 19 -17.35 -13.82 11.75
N GLU A 20 -17.85 -14.37 10.65
CA GLU A 20 -17.27 -15.53 9.96
C GLU A 20 -16.10 -15.10 9.07
N ILE A 21 -16.19 -13.91 8.48
CA ILE A 21 -15.09 -13.28 7.72
C ILE A 21 -13.95 -12.93 8.68
N ALA A 22 -14.26 -12.28 9.81
CA ALA A 22 -13.26 -11.89 10.81
C ALA A 22 -12.45 -13.07 11.36
N LYS A 23 -13.05 -14.27 11.46
CA LYS A 23 -12.36 -15.50 11.90
C LYS A 23 -11.36 -16.03 10.87
N LYS A 24 -11.48 -15.64 9.60
CA LYS A 24 -10.61 -16.08 8.50
C LYS A 24 -9.49 -15.09 8.19
N ILE A 25 -9.61 -13.84 8.65
CA ILE A 25 -8.58 -12.81 8.46
C ILE A 25 -7.39 -13.12 9.36
N THR A 26 -6.23 -13.34 8.75
CA THR A 26 -4.95 -13.45 9.45
C THR A 26 -4.46 -12.07 9.92
N VAL A 27 -3.53 -12.03 10.88
CA VAL A 27 -2.94 -10.76 11.36
C VAL A 27 -2.32 -9.96 10.22
N LEU A 28 -1.65 -10.64 9.28
CA LEU A 28 -1.02 -10.01 8.13
C LEU A 28 -2.03 -9.44 7.15
N GLU A 29 -3.10 -10.18 6.84
CA GLU A 29 -4.20 -9.66 6.04
C GLU A 29 -4.88 -8.48 6.73
N GLY A 30 -5.08 -8.54 8.05
CA GLY A 30 -5.61 -7.43 8.84
C GLY A 30 -4.75 -6.18 8.76
N LEU A 31 -3.42 -6.32 8.77
CA LEU A 31 -2.49 -5.20 8.63
C LEU A 31 -2.58 -4.56 7.24
N HIS A 32 -2.62 -5.38 6.18
CA HIS A 32 -2.78 -4.89 4.81
C HIS A 32 -4.15 -4.21 4.61
N LEU A 33 -5.23 -4.78 5.14
CA LEU A 33 -6.56 -4.18 5.07
C LEU A 33 -6.61 -2.82 5.80
N ALA A 34 -5.97 -2.71 6.97
CA ALA A 34 -5.89 -1.45 7.70
C ALA A 34 -5.08 -0.41 6.92
N TYR A 35 -3.95 -0.81 6.34
CA TYR A 35 -3.12 0.05 5.50
C TYR A 35 -3.89 0.58 4.28
N GLU A 36 -4.60 -0.29 3.56
CA GLU A 36 -5.41 0.10 2.41
C GLU A 36 -6.58 1.00 2.80
N ALA A 37 -7.29 0.65 3.87
CA ALA A 37 -8.39 1.45 4.39
C ALA A 37 -7.93 2.86 4.76
N TRP A 38 -6.77 2.99 5.40
CA TRP A 38 -6.19 4.29 5.75
C TRP A 38 -5.81 5.11 4.51
N ASN A 39 -5.21 4.49 3.50
CA ASN A 39 -4.82 5.18 2.27
C ASN A 39 -6.01 5.66 1.43
N MET A 40 -7.19 5.07 1.59
CA MET A 40 -8.43 5.58 1.00
C MET A 40 -9.00 6.80 1.73
N VAL A 41 -8.54 7.10 2.96
CA VAL A 41 -9.03 8.24 3.73
C VAL A 41 -8.48 9.55 3.17
N SER A 42 -9.35 10.33 2.52
CA SER A 42 -8.98 11.66 2.04
C SER A 42 -8.84 12.68 3.18
N LYS A 43 -8.04 13.74 2.95
CA LYS A 43 -7.97 14.91 3.85
C LYS A 43 -9.35 15.55 4.10
N ILE A 44 -10.25 15.47 3.12
CA ILE A 44 -11.63 15.96 3.23
C ILE A 44 -12.43 15.11 4.23
N THR A 45 -12.29 13.79 4.15
CA THR A 45 -12.91 12.84 5.08
C THR A 45 -12.49 13.14 6.51
N ILE A 46 -11.19 13.31 6.76
CA ILE A 46 -10.64 13.67 8.07
C ILE A 46 -11.25 14.99 8.55
N ARG A 47 -11.20 16.04 7.73
CA ARG A 47 -11.76 17.35 8.09
C ARG A 47 -13.25 17.27 8.44
N ASN A 48 -14.02 16.49 7.71
CA ASN A 48 -15.45 16.29 7.98
C ASN A 48 -15.66 15.57 9.31
N CYS A 49 -14.87 14.55 9.65
CA CYS A 49 -14.91 13.88 10.96
C CYS A 49 -14.65 14.87 12.10
N PHE A 50 -13.59 15.69 12.01
CA PHE A 50 -13.29 16.72 13.01
C PHE A 50 -14.43 17.74 13.13
N ARG A 51 -15.00 18.19 12.00
CA ARG A 51 -16.16 19.10 11.99
C ARG A 51 -17.38 18.49 12.69
N HIS A 52 -17.69 17.22 12.44
CA HIS A 52 -18.78 16.51 13.10
C HIS A 52 -18.51 16.29 14.60
N GLY A 53 -17.24 16.15 14.99
CA GLY A 53 -16.82 16.10 16.40
C GLY A 53 -16.83 17.46 17.11
N GLY A 54 -17.26 18.54 16.45
CA GLY A 54 -17.29 19.89 17.02
C GLY A 54 -15.94 20.62 17.02
N PHE A 55 -14.90 20.01 16.42
CA PHE A 55 -13.61 20.65 16.22
C PHE A 55 -13.71 21.59 15.01
N ILE A 56 -13.96 22.86 15.27
CA ILE A 56 -13.91 23.92 14.25
C ILE A 56 -12.43 24.31 14.09
N LEU A 57 -11.92 24.25 12.85
CA LEU A 57 -10.67 24.90 12.48
C LEU A 57 -10.85 26.41 12.65
N CYS A 58 -10.50 26.94 13.82
CA CYS A 58 -10.14 28.35 13.93
C CYS A 58 -8.92 28.57 13.01
N PRO A 59 -8.88 29.62 12.19
CA PRO A 59 -7.78 29.91 11.28
C PRO A 59 -6.57 30.48 12.04
N LYS A 60 -6.01 29.66 12.91
CA LYS A 60 -4.70 29.84 13.53
C LYS A 60 -4.04 28.47 13.53
N GLU A 61 -3.47 28.11 12.39
CA GLU A 61 -2.26 27.29 12.37
C GLU A 61 -1.18 28.12 13.07
N VAL A 62 -1.23 28.15 14.40
CA VAL A 62 -0.02 28.39 15.17
C VAL A 62 0.59 27.00 15.20
N GLU A 63 1.67 26.78 14.45
CA GLU A 63 2.68 25.86 14.94
C GLU A 63 3.13 26.43 16.28
N ALA A 64 2.41 26.06 17.33
CA ALA A 64 2.79 26.38 18.67
C ALA A 64 4.08 25.62 18.88
N ALA A 65 5.19 26.34 19.04
CA ALA A 65 6.39 25.77 19.61
C ALA A 65 5.96 24.97 20.84
N VAL A 66 6.34 23.70 20.92
CA VAL A 66 6.06 22.87 22.09
C VAL A 66 6.88 23.48 23.23
N GLU A 67 6.28 24.41 23.95
CA GLU A 67 6.91 25.06 25.09
C GLU A 67 7.07 24.02 26.19
N ARG A 68 8.29 23.93 26.74
CA ARG A 68 8.57 23.09 27.91
C ARG A 68 7.55 23.39 29.01
N PRO A 69 6.90 22.37 29.59
CA PRO A 69 5.96 22.56 30.69
C PRO A 69 6.57 23.36 31.83
N THR A 70 5.84 24.33 32.37
CA THR A 70 6.34 25.25 33.42
C THR A 70 6.67 24.51 34.72
N ASP A 71 6.01 23.39 34.96
CA ASP A 71 6.19 22.53 36.12
C ASP A 71 7.38 21.55 35.99
N LEU A 72 8.07 21.55 34.84
CA LEU A 72 9.19 20.65 34.57
C LEU A 72 10.52 21.42 34.54
N SER A 73 11.48 20.97 35.34
CA SER A 73 12.82 21.55 35.33
C SER A 73 13.47 21.38 33.96
N THR A 74 14.34 22.32 33.58
CA THR A 74 15.06 22.25 32.31
C THR A 74 15.90 20.97 32.21
N GLU A 75 16.47 20.54 33.33
CA GLU A 75 17.29 19.33 33.42
C GLU A 75 16.48 18.06 33.15
N LEU A 76 15.33 17.88 33.82
CA LEU A 76 14.46 16.71 33.60
C LEU A 76 13.87 16.71 32.19
N TYR A 77 13.53 17.89 31.64
CA TYR A 77 13.06 17.99 30.26
C TYR A 77 14.12 17.51 29.26
N ASN A 78 15.36 17.98 29.39
CA ASN A 78 16.45 17.57 28.50
C ASN A 78 16.80 16.09 28.67
N GLU A 79 16.80 15.59 29.91
CA GLU A 79 16.98 14.16 30.18
C GLU A 79 15.91 13.33 29.48
N CYS A 80 14.63 13.74 29.57
CA CYS A 80 13.52 13.06 28.90
C CYS A 80 13.57 13.10 27.36
N ILE A 81 14.00 14.22 26.78
CA ILE A 81 14.10 14.36 25.32
C ILE A 81 15.29 13.55 24.76
N ASN A 82 16.35 13.40 25.55
CA ASN A 82 17.58 12.76 25.11
C ASN A 82 17.74 11.31 25.59
N ILE A 83 16.70 10.69 26.18
CA ILE A 83 16.78 9.32 26.72
C ILE A 83 17.33 8.33 25.68
N ASP A 84 16.89 8.48 24.44
CA ASP A 84 17.23 7.55 23.35
C ASP A 84 18.38 8.05 22.46
N GLU A 85 19.01 9.19 22.79
CA GLU A 85 20.03 9.82 21.93
C GLU A 85 21.26 8.92 21.73
N GLU A 86 21.66 8.18 22.76
CA GLU A 86 22.85 7.30 22.74
C GLU A 86 22.48 5.80 22.65
N VAL A 87 21.19 5.48 22.51
CA VAL A 87 20.77 4.08 22.38
C VAL A 87 21.08 3.61 20.97
N GLN A 88 21.91 2.58 20.86
CA GLN A 88 22.20 1.94 19.58
C GLN A 88 20.90 1.27 19.05
N THR A 89 20.22 1.93 18.13
CA THR A 89 18.91 1.49 17.61
C THR A 89 19.01 0.42 16.52
N THR A 90 20.21 0.16 15.99
CA THR A 90 20.45 -0.82 14.93
C THR A 90 21.69 -1.68 15.24
N GLU A 91 21.69 -2.90 14.69
CA GLU A 91 22.87 -3.76 14.69
C GLU A 91 24.01 -3.08 13.89
N LEU A 92 25.25 -3.13 14.40
CA LEU A 92 26.42 -2.60 13.72
C LEU A 92 26.84 -3.60 12.63
N VAL A 93 26.31 -3.40 11.42
CA VAL A 93 26.72 -4.17 10.24
C VAL A 93 28.04 -3.60 9.74
N THR A 94 29.11 -4.42 9.68
CA THR A 94 30.39 -3.95 9.15
C THR A 94 30.42 -3.99 7.62
N GLU A 95 31.33 -3.26 6.98
CA GLU A 95 31.44 -3.25 5.52
C GLU A 95 31.72 -4.65 4.95
N GLU A 96 32.41 -5.51 5.73
CA GLU A 96 32.68 -6.90 5.39
C GLU A 96 31.40 -7.75 5.31
N ASP A 97 30.45 -7.54 6.23
CA ASP A 97 29.17 -8.25 6.26
C ASP A 97 28.32 -7.92 5.02
N ILE A 98 28.33 -6.65 4.59
CA ILE A 98 27.64 -6.19 3.39
C ILE A 98 28.24 -6.82 2.12
N CYS A 99 29.57 -6.88 2.05
CA CYS A 99 30.28 -7.44 0.89
C CYS A 99 30.05 -8.96 0.75
N GLY A 100 29.97 -9.69 1.85
CA GLY A 100 29.68 -11.14 1.85
C GLY A 100 28.30 -11.49 1.30
N GLU A 101 27.29 -10.68 1.64
CA GLU A 101 25.90 -10.86 1.17
C GLU A 101 25.78 -10.65 -0.36
N ILE A 102 26.44 -9.63 -0.91
CA ILE A 102 26.40 -9.30 -2.35
C ILE A 102 27.07 -10.39 -3.20
N GLN A 103 28.21 -10.92 -2.74
CA GLN A 103 28.94 -11.96 -3.47
C GLN A 103 28.16 -13.29 -3.49
N SER A 104 27.42 -13.58 -2.42
CA SER A 104 26.58 -14.78 -2.32
C SER A 104 25.34 -14.73 -3.23
N LYS A 105 24.80 -13.54 -3.51
CA LYS A 105 23.66 -13.36 -4.45
C LYS A 105 24.08 -13.51 -5.92
N ARG A 106 25.24 -12.97 -6.32
CA ARG A 106 25.70 -13.03 -7.73
C ARG A 106 26.06 -14.42 -8.24
N PHE A 107 26.37 -15.38 -7.36
CA PHE A 107 26.75 -16.73 -7.77
C PHE A 107 25.57 -17.62 -8.20
N LYS A 108 24.33 -17.21 -7.92
CA LYS A 108 23.12 -18.01 -8.19
C LYS A 108 22.39 -17.67 -9.49
N GLU A 109 22.75 -16.58 -10.18
CA GLU A 109 21.96 -16.04 -11.31
C GLU A 109 22.52 -16.36 -12.70
N ASN A 110 23.67 -17.07 -12.81
CA ASN A 110 24.39 -17.27 -14.07
C ASN A 110 24.14 -18.63 -14.76
N MET A 111 22.90 -19.12 -14.83
CA MET A 111 22.56 -20.29 -15.67
C MET A 111 21.15 -20.17 -16.23
N VAL A 112 21.04 -20.43 -17.55
CA VAL A 112 19.86 -20.42 -18.44
C VAL A 112 19.66 -19.06 -19.12
N GLY A 113 19.79 -18.90 -20.44
CA GLY A 113 19.77 -19.88 -21.54
C GLY A 113 18.87 -19.31 -22.62
N ASP A 114 19.49 -18.56 -23.52
CA ASP A 114 18.90 -17.85 -24.67
C ASP A 114 18.21 -18.84 -25.63
N SER A 115 16.92 -18.64 -25.90
CA SER A 115 16.17 -19.39 -26.91
C SER A 115 15.16 -18.46 -27.58
N ASP A 116 15.54 -18.03 -28.77
CA ASP A 116 14.78 -17.20 -29.71
C ASP A 116 13.68 -18.07 -30.37
N GLU A 117 12.45 -17.96 -29.88
CA GLU A 117 11.25 -18.45 -30.57
C GLU A 117 10.42 -17.24 -30.99
N GLU A 118 10.16 -17.12 -32.30
CA GLU A 118 9.34 -16.07 -32.89
C GLU A 118 7.94 -16.06 -32.24
N GLU A 119 7.66 -15.01 -31.47
CA GLU A 119 6.38 -14.83 -30.78
C GLU A 119 5.24 -14.63 -31.79
N PRO A 120 4.12 -15.33 -31.62
CA PRO A 120 2.88 -14.94 -32.29
C PRO A 120 2.45 -13.56 -31.78
N ASP A 121 1.83 -12.76 -32.65
CA ASP A 121 1.31 -11.42 -32.36
C ASP A 121 0.25 -11.49 -31.23
N GLU A 122 0.71 -11.49 -29.97
CA GLU A 122 -0.12 -11.54 -28.78
C GLU A 122 -0.83 -10.20 -28.63
N LYS A 123 -2.15 -10.24 -28.71
CA LYS A 123 -2.96 -9.06 -28.42
C LYS A 123 -2.66 -8.59 -27.00
N PRO A 124 -2.56 -7.26 -26.76
CA PRO A 124 -2.30 -6.76 -25.43
C PRO A 124 -3.38 -7.27 -24.46
N PRO A 125 -2.99 -7.68 -23.23
CA PRO A 125 -3.92 -8.22 -22.26
C PRO A 125 -5.00 -7.20 -21.93
N SER A 126 -6.23 -7.67 -21.75
CA SER A 126 -7.33 -6.84 -21.28
C SER A 126 -7.09 -6.36 -19.84
N THR A 127 -7.72 -5.25 -19.47
CA THR A 127 -7.69 -4.73 -18.08
C THR A 127 -8.08 -5.79 -17.06
N LYS A 128 -9.01 -6.68 -17.41
CA LYS A 128 -9.43 -7.78 -16.56
C LYS A 128 -8.30 -8.80 -16.34
N GLU A 129 -7.63 -9.23 -17.40
CA GLU A 129 -6.51 -10.17 -17.32
C GLU A 129 -5.34 -9.58 -16.52
N MET A 130 -5.06 -8.28 -16.70
CA MET A 130 -4.06 -7.57 -15.91
C MET A 130 -4.39 -7.56 -14.40
N LEU A 131 -5.65 -7.31 -14.04
CA LEU A 131 -6.09 -7.33 -12.63
C LEU A 131 -6.05 -8.74 -12.03
N GLU A 132 -6.46 -9.77 -12.79
CA GLU A 132 -6.39 -11.16 -12.33
C GLU A 132 -4.93 -11.60 -12.09
N ALA A 133 -4.00 -11.24 -12.97
CA ALA A 133 -2.58 -11.48 -12.78
C ALA A 133 -2.03 -10.77 -11.54
N LEU A 134 -2.42 -9.51 -11.31
CA LEU A 134 -2.04 -8.77 -10.11
C LEU A 134 -2.57 -9.45 -8.82
N GLN A 135 -3.79 -9.97 -8.81
CA GLN A 135 -4.32 -10.69 -7.63
C GLN A 135 -3.52 -11.96 -7.31
N ILE A 136 -3.03 -12.67 -8.33
CA ILE A 136 -2.14 -13.82 -8.14
C ILE A 136 -0.80 -13.36 -7.53
N LEU A 137 -0.22 -12.29 -8.07
CA LEU A 137 1.02 -11.70 -7.54
C LEU A 137 0.84 -11.21 -6.10
N ARG A 138 -0.27 -10.55 -5.79
CA ARG A 138 -0.63 -10.06 -4.45
C ARG A 138 -0.54 -11.17 -3.41
N ARG A 139 -1.16 -12.32 -3.69
CA ARG A 139 -1.13 -13.49 -2.80
C ARG A 139 0.29 -14.01 -2.57
N GLY A 140 1.13 -14.00 -3.61
CA GLY A 140 2.53 -14.40 -3.51
C GLY A 140 3.37 -13.42 -2.69
N ILE A 141 3.18 -12.12 -2.93
CA ILE A 141 3.92 -11.03 -2.28
C ILE A 141 3.53 -10.93 -0.81
N GLN A 142 2.26 -11.08 -0.45
CA GLN A 142 1.83 -11.09 0.95
C GLN A 142 2.49 -12.22 1.76
N GLN A 143 2.89 -13.33 1.14
CA GLN A 143 3.50 -14.45 1.86
C GLN A 143 5.03 -14.40 1.91
N ARG A 144 5.66 -13.72 0.96
CA ARG A 144 7.11 -13.83 0.71
C ARG A 144 7.83 -12.49 0.54
N GLY A 145 7.09 -11.43 0.23
CA GLY A 145 7.63 -10.10 0.02
C GLY A 145 7.78 -9.34 1.33
N ASP A 146 8.72 -8.40 1.34
CA ASP A 146 8.83 -7.38 2.36
C ASP A 146 7.92 -6.18 2.04
N PHE A 147 8.02 -5.14 2.86
CA PHE A 147 7.19 -3.94 2.75
C PHE A 147 7.41 -3.20 1.41
N ASP A 148 8.66 -3.07 0.96
CA ASP A 148 8.99 -2.34 -0.27
C ASP A 148 8.41 -3.04 -1.50
N VAL A 149 8.47 -4.38 -1.53
CA VAL A 149 7.87 -5.17 -2.62
C VAL A 149 6.34 -5.05 -2.59
N PHE A 150 5.72 -5.00 -1.41
CA PHE A 150 4.28 -4.80 -1.29
C PHE A 150 3.85 -3.40 -1.76
N GLU A 151 4.55 -2.36 -1.36
CA GLU A 151 4.27 -0.98 -1.79
C GLU A 151 4.41 -0.84 -3.32
N LYS A 152 5.47 -1.42 -3.88
CA LYS A 152 5.66 -1.42 -5.33
C LYS A 152 4.55 -2.16 -6.06
N HIS A 153 4.11 -3.31 -5.54
CA HIS A 153 2.97 -4.03 -6.10
C HIS A 153 1.68 -3.19 -6.06
N LYS A 154 1.44 -2.49 -4.94
CA LYS A 154 0.30 -1.59 -4.80
C LYS A 154 0.32 -0.48 -5.86
N SER A 155 1.48 0.09 -6.15
CA SER A 155 1.62 1.11 -7.19
C SER A 155 1.19 0.62 -8.59
N TYR A 156 1.43 -0.65 -8.90
CA TYR A 156 0.98 -1.25 -10.16
C TYR A 156 -0.53 -1.49 -10.20
N GLU A 157 -1.13 -1.91 -9.07
CA GLU A 157 -2.59 -2.00 -8.93
C GLU A 157 -3.23 -0.64 -9.20
N ASP A 158 -2.74 0.42 -8.54
CA ASP A 158 -3.28 1.78 -8.68
C ASP A 158 -3.16 2.31 -10.12
N MET A 159 -2.04 2.01 -10.79
CA MET A 159 -1.82 2.40 -12.18
C MET A 159 -2.81 1.73 -13.14
N ILE A 160 -3.04 0.43 -12.99
CA ILE A 160 -3.98 -0.31 -13.84
C ILE A 160 -5.43 0.13 -13.57
N MET A 161 -5.77 0.42 -12.33
CA MET A 161 -7.07 0.97 -11.96
C MET A 161 -7.30 2.34 -12.62
N LYS A 162 -6.30 3.21 -12.60
CA LYS A 162 -6.37 4.51 -13.27
C LYS A 162 -6.57 4.36 -14.79
N LEU A 163 -5.85 3.44 -15.43
CA LEU A 163 -6.05 3.14 -16.86
C LEU A 163 -7.48 2.64 -17.14
N ALA A 164 -8.06 1.86 -16.23
CA ALA A 164 -9.44 1.39 -16.36
C ALA A 164 -10.47 2.53 -16.25
N GLU A 165 -10.22 3.51 -15.39
CA GLU A 165 -11.07 4.70 -15.25
C GLU A 165 -10.98 5.60 -16.47
N GLU A 166 -9.78 5.85 -16.98
CA GLU A 166 -9.55 6.65 -18.20
C GLU A 166 -10.22 6.01 -19.43
N ALA A 167 -10.14 4.68 -19.56
CA ALA A 167 -10.82 3.96 -20.64
C ALA A 167 -12.36 4.12 -20.59
N LYS A 168 -12.96 4.15 -19.39
CA LYS A 168 -14.40 4.41 -19.23
C LYS A 168 -14.77 5.82 -19.66
N ILE A 169 -13.97 6.82 -19.28
CA ILE A 169 -14.19 8.22 -19.66
C ILE A 169 -14.13 8.37 -21.19
N GLN A 170 -13.13 7.79 -21.83
CA GLN A 170 -12.99 7.83 -23.29
C GLN A 170 -14.20 7.22 -24.01
N SER A 171 -14.69 6.07 -23.54
CA SER A 171 -15.88 5.43 -24.12
C SER A 171 -17.17 6.24 -23.96
N THR A 172 -17.24 7.08 -22.92
CA THR A 172 -18.41 7.93 -22.65
C THR A 172 -18.41 9.17 -23.56
N LEU A 173 -17.24 9.77 -23.78
CA LEU A 173 -17.09 10.91 -24.70
C LEU A 173 -17.35 10.54 -26.17
N ASP A 174 -16.98 9.33 -26.59
CA ASP A 174 -17.25 8.84 -27.95
C ASP A 174 -18.77 8.64 -28.21
N LEU A 175 -19.56 8.39 -27.16
CA LEU A 175 -21.02 8.30 -27.26
C LEU A 175 -21.68 9.69 -27.34
N ASP A 176 -21.12 10.69 -26.66
CA ASP A 176 -21.65 12.06 -26.63
C ASP A 176 -21.31 12.87 -27.90
N PHE A 177 -20.33 12.41 -28.71
CA PHE A 177 -19.97 13.02 -30.00
C PHE A 177 -20.72 12.44 -31.20
N TYR A 178 -21.63 11.48 -31.00
CA TYR A 178 -22.39 10.80 -32.06
C TYR A 178 -23.90 11.09 -32.04
N ILE A 179 -24.32 12.21 -31.43
CA ILE A 179 -25.66 12.82 -31.53
C ILE A 179 -25.52 14.17 -32.24
#